data_AF-O93649-F1
#
_entry.id   AF-O93649-F1
#
_cell.length_a   1.000
_cell.length_b   1.000
_cell.length_c   1.000
_cell.angle_alpha   90.00
_cell.angle_beta   90.00
_cell.angle_gamma   90.00
#
_symmetry.space_group_name_H-M   'P 1'
#
loop_
_entity.id
_entity.type
_entity.pdbx_description
1 polymer ?
#
loop_
_entity_poly.entity_id
_entity_poly.type
_entity_poly.pdbx_seq_one_letter_code
_entity_poly.pdbx_strand_id
1 'polypeptide(L)'
;MTGKVYIVGAGPGDPELLTVKALKVIEMADVILYDRLVGKSIEDMLKRMGKEIIYVGKNSYENGAERQRNINELMVKLAREGKIVVRLKGGD
;
A
#
# COMPACT_ATOMS: atom_id res chain seq x y z
N MET A 1 -19.46 -9.18 2.84
CA MET A 1 -18.32 -9.92 3.44
C MET A 1 -17.32 -8.91 3.93
N THR A 2 -16.64 -9.14 5.06
CA THR A 2 -15.57 -8.26 5.53
C THR A 2 -14.31 -8.50 4.70
N GLY A 3 -13.70 -7.43 4.21
CA GLY A 3 -12.44 -7.45 3.46
C GLY A 3 -11.23 -7.79 4.34
N LYS A 4 -10.03 -7.72 3.76
CA LYS A 4 -8.77 -8.03 4.45
C LYS A 4 -7.77 -6.91 4.26
N VAL A 5 -6.95 -6.66 5.28
CA VAL A 5 -5.79 -5.76 5.19
C VAL A 5 -4.52 -6.59 5.25
N TYR A 6 -3.64 -6.39 4.26
CA TYR A 6 -2.30 -6.96 4.24
C TYR A 6 -1.27 -5.83 4.42
N ILE A 7 -0.38 -5.97 5.40
CA ILE A 7 0.80 -5.11 5.53
C ILE A 7 1.95 -5.80 4.80
N VAL A 8 2.51 -5.15 3.79
CA VAL A 8 3.47 -5.76 2.86
C VAL A 8 4.72 -4.88 2.76
N GLY A 9 5.89 -5.47 2.96
CA GLY A 9 7.18 -4.84 2.68
C GLY A 9 7.46 -4.81 1.18
N ALA A 10 7.90 -3.66 0.68
CA ALA A 10 8.24 -3.43 -0.72
C ALA A 10 9.72 -3.69 -1.03
N GLY A 11 10.54 -3.97 0.01
CA GLY A 11 11.98 -4.01 -0.13
C GLY A 11 12.57 -2.61 -0.38
N PRO A 12 13.78 -2.52 -0.96
CA PRO A 12 14.51 -1.26 -1.12
C PRO A 12 14.05 -0.41 -2.34
N GLY A 13 13.03 -0.85 -3.08
CA GLY A 13 12.42 -0.09 -4.18
C GLY A 13 12.61 -0.68 -5.59
N ASP A 14 13.41 -1.74 -5.72
CA ASP A 14 13.47 -2.55 -6.94
C ASP A 14 12.32 -3.56 -6.96
N PRO A 15 11.44 -3.56 -7.99
CA PRO A 15 10.36 -4.54 -8.13
C PRO A 15 10.82 -6.00 -8.11
N GLU A 16 12.04 -6.30 -8.57
CA GLU A 16 12.57 -7.68 -8.58
C GLU A 16 12.90 -8.19 -7.17
N LEU A 17 13.00 -7.30 -6.19
CA LEU A 17 13.23 -7.63 -4.78
C LEU A 17 11.94 -7.84 -3.99
N LEU A 18 10.78 -7.73 -4.63
CA LEU A 18 9.52 -8.14 -4.02
C LEU A 18 9.52 -9.65 -3.79
N THR A 19 9.12 -10.07 -2.59
CA THR A 19 8.91 -11.51 -2.35
C THR A 19 7.77 -12.02 -3.23
N VAL A 20 7.81 -13.31 -3.59
CA VAL A 20 6.72 -13.97 -4.33
C VAL A 20 5.37 -13.84 -3.60
N LYS A 21 5.37 -13.80 -2.26
CA LYS A 21 4.15 -13.59 -1.47
C LYS A 21 3.63 -12.16 -1.57
N ALA A 22 4.52 -11.16 -1.58
CA ALA A 22 4.15 -9.76 -1.78
C ALA A 22 3.49 -9.56 -3.15
N LEU A 23 4.07 -10.12 -4.21
CA LEU A 23 3.51 -10.02 -5.56
C LEU A 23 2.11 -10.65 -5.65
N LYS A 24 1.92 -11.85 -5.11
CA LYS A 24 0.60 -12.53 -5.08
C LYS A 24 -0.47 -11.70 -4.35
N VAL A 25 -0.09 -11.04 -3.25
CA VAL A 25 -1.01 -10.20 -2.48
C VAL A 25 -1.35 -8.91 -3.24
N ILE A 26 -0.37 -8.30 -3.92
CA ILE A 26 -0.56 -7.14 -4.79
C ILE A 26 -1.51 -7.48 -5.95
N GLU A 27 -1.36 -8.65 -6.57
CA GLU A 27 -2.23 -9.12 -7.66
C GLU A 27 -3.69 -9.28 -7.22
N MET A 28 -3.94 -9.70 -5.98
CA MET A 28 -5.28 -9.83 -5.41
C MET A 28 -5.86 -8.54 -4.86
N ALA A 29 -5.06 -7.47 -4.75
CA ALA A 29 -5.48 -6.23 -4.13
C ALA A 29 -6.54 -5.50 -4.97
N ASP A 30 -7.61 -5.07 -4.30
CA ASP A 30 -8.56 -4.10 -4.83
C ASP A 30 -7.98 -2.69 -4.74
N VAL A 31 -7.27 -2.37 -3.64
CA VAL A 31 -6.68 -1.05 -3.40
C VAL A 31 -5.34 -1.16 -2.67
N ILE A 32 -4.36 -0.35 -3.10
CA ILE A 32 -3.00 -0.33 -2.54
C ILE A 32 -2.68 1.04 -1.97
N LEU A 33 -2.50 1.12 -0.65
CA LEU A 33 -2.01 2.29 0.06
C LEU A 33 -0.49 2.27 0.13
N TYR A 34 0.20 3.23 -0.48
CA TYR A 34 1.66 3.27 -0.53
C TYR A 34 2.23 4.62 -0.09
N ASP A 35 3.52 4.68 0.24
CA ASP A 35 4.19 5.94 0.55
C ASP A 35 5.51 6.09 -0.22
N ARG A 36 6.18 7.23 -0.03
CA ARG A 36 7.37 7.62 -0.79
C ARG A 36 8.48 6.57 -0.76
N LEU A 37 8.61 5.80 0.33
CA LEU A 37 9.71 4.86 0.50
C LEU A 37 9.58 3.61 -0.39
N VAL A 38 8.39 3.37 -0.96
CA VAL A 38 8.17 2.28 -1.93
C VAL A 38 8.94 2.48 -3.24
N GLY A 39 9.29 3.74 -3.57
CA GLY A 39 10.07 4.05 -4.76
C GLY A 39 9.24 4.09 -6.06
N LYS A 40 9.80 4.79 -7.04
CA LYS A 40 9.11 5.11 -8.31
C LYS A 40 8.91 3.88 -9.20
N SER A 41 9.88 2.97 -9.24
CA SER A 41 9.82 1.76 -10.07
C SER A 41 8.67 0.84 -9.67
N ILE A 42 8.42 0.67 -8.37
CA ILE A 42 7.28 -0.11 -7.87
C ILE A 42 5.97 0.63 -8.13
N GLU A 43 5.89 1.95 -7.91
CA GLU A 43 4.71 2.74 -8.27
C GLU A 43 4.34 2.57 -9.75
N ASP A 44 5.31 2.65 -10.65
CA ASP A 44 5.09 2.51 -12.09
C ASP A 44 4.69 1.07 -12.47
N MET A 45 5.24 0.05 -11.78
CA MET A 45 4.77 -1.33 -11.90
C MET A 45 3.28 -1.44 -11.53
N LEU A 46 2.87 -0.91 -10.37
CA LEU A 46 1.48 -0.98 -9.90
C LEU A 46 0.52 -0.28 -10.88
N LYS A 47 0.93 0.87 -11.44
CA LYS A 47 0.15 1.57 -12.48
C LYS A 47 0.01 0.74 -13.75
N ARG A 48 1.09 0.12 -14.23
CA ARG A 48 1.04 -0.78 -15.41
C ARG A 48 0.16 -1.99 -15.20
N MET A 49 0.07 -2.50 -13.96
CA MET A 49 -0.84 -3.58 -13.57
C MET A 49 -2.32 -3.12 -13.48
N GLY A 50 -2.62 -1.83 -13.65
CA GLY A 50 -3.97 -1.30 -13.57
C GLY A 50 -4.55 -1.28 -12.14
N LYS A 51 -3.70 -1.20 -11.11
CA LYS A 51 -4.13 -1.20 -9.71
C LYS A 51 -4.67 0.16 -9.27
N GLU A 52 -5.72 0.15 -8.44
CA GLU A 52 -6.13 1.32 -7.68
C GLU A 52 -5.07 1.59 -6.60
N ILE A 53 -4.34 2.71 -6.72
CA ILE A 53 -3.29 3.09 -5.79
C ILE A 53 -3.59 4.43 -5.13
N ILE A 54 -3.35 4.51 -3.82
CA ILE A 54 -3.55 5.72 -3.02
C ILE A 54 -2.23 6.05 -2.31
N TYR A 55 -1.66 7.20 -2.63
CA TYR A 55 -0.49 7.71 -1.94
C TYR A 55 -0.89 8.28 -0.57
N VAL A 56 -0.26 7.76 0.50
CA VAL A 56 -0.48 8.19 1.89
C VAL A 56 0.79 8.68 2.59
N GLY A 57 1.79 9.05 1.79
CA GLY A 57 3.02 9.66 2.30
C GLY A 57 2.79 11.06 2.87
N LYS A 58 3.82 11.63 3.50
CA LYS A 58 3.72 12.91 4.21
C LYS A 58 3.43 14.06 3.25
N ASN A 59 2.38 14.82 3.54
CA ASN A 59 2.19 16.19 3.08
C ASN A 59 2.84 17.13 4.12
N SER A 60 3.51 18.18 3.67
CA SER A 60 4.49 18.97 4.45
C SER A 60 4.00 19.58 5.77
N TYR A 61 2.70 19.51 6.06
CA TYR A 61 2.02 20.17 7.17
C TYR A 61 1.43 19.22 8.23
N GLU A 62 1.41 17.90 7.98
CA GLU A 62 0.86 16.93 8.94
C GLU A 62 1.92 16.41 9.94
N ASN A 63 1.54 16.35 11.22
CA ASN A 63 2.32 15.63 12.22
C ASN A 63 2.22 14.10 11.98
N GLY A 64 3.24 13.35 12.43
CA GLY A 64 3.35 11.92 12.09
C GLY A 64 2.26 11.03 12.69
N ALA A 65 1.77 11.36 13.89
CA ALA A 65 0.81 10.54 14.63
C ALA A 65 -0.60 10.63 14.05
N GLU A 66 -1.04 11.84 13.71
CA GLU A 66 -2.33 12.09 13.06
C GLU A 66 -2.40 11.41 11.70
N ARG A 67 -1.34 11.53 10.89
CA ARG A 67 -1.26 10.83 9.60
C ARG A 67 -1.41 9.32 9.77
N GLN A 68 -0.71 8.72 10.74
CA GLN A 68 -0.79 7.28 10.95
C GLN A 68 -2.20 6.85 11.39
N ARG A 69 -2.89 7.67 12.19
CA ARG A 69 -4.30 7.43 12.54
C ARG A 69 -5.19 7.47 11.30
N ASN A 70 -5.05 8.50 10.46
CA ASN A 70 -5.83 8.65 9.22
C ASN A 70 -5.61 7.46 8.26
N ILE A 71 -4.36 7.00 8.12
CA ILE A 71 -4.04 5.80 7.32
C ILE A 71 -4.72 4.55 7.90
N ASN A 72 -4.69 4.38 9.23
CA ASN A 72 -5.34 3.24 9.88
C ASN A 72 -6.85 3.27 9.69
N GLU A 73 -7.48 4.43 9.86
CA GLU A 73 -8.92 4.62 9.65
C GLU A 73 -9.32 4.35 8.20
N LEU A 74 -8.51 4.80 7.23
CA LEU A 74 -8.72 4.51 5.82
C LEU A 74 -8.64 3.00 5.51
N MET A 75 -7.63 2.30 6.05
CA MET A 75 -7.52 0.84 5.89
C MET A 75 -8.75 0.11 6.46
N VAL A 76 -9.18 0.49 7.66
CA VAL A 76 -10.37 -0.10 8.32
C VAL A 76 -11.62 0.18 7.51
N LYS A 77 -11.81 1.41 7.03
CA LYS A 77 -12.94 1.80 6.18
C LYS A 77 -13.02 0.93 4.92
N LEU A 78 -11.94 0.87 4.14
CA LEU A 78 -11.88 0.12 2.89
C LEU A 78 -12.10 -1.39 3.11
N ALA A 79 -11.52 -1.96 4.17
CA ALA A 79 -11.76 -3.36 4.52
C ALA A 79 -13.21 -3.61 4.93
N ARG A 80 -13.87 -2.69 5.63
CA ARG A 80 -15.31 -2.78 5.96
C ARG A 80 -16.21 -2.72 4.74
N GLU A 81 -15.77 -2.06 3.67
CA GLU A 81 -16.42 -2.06 2.35
C GLU A 81 -16.25 -3.41 1.61
N GLY A 82 -15.52 -4.37 2.17
CA GLY A 82 -15.29 -5.69 1.57
C GLY A 82 -14.02 -5.78 0.73
N LYS A 83 -13.24 -4.70 0.61
CA LYS A 83 -12.04 -4.65 -0.23
C LYS A 83 -10.86 -5.43 0.35
N ILE A 84 -10.04 -6.01 -0.51
CA ILE A 84 -8.68 -6.46 -0.22
C ILE A 84 -7.75 -5.25 -0.29
N VAL A 85 -7.34 -4.76 0.87
CA VAL A 85 -6.48 -3.59 1.05
C VAL A 85 -5.04 -4.06 1.24
N VAL A 86 -4.11 -3.49 0.48
CA VAL A 86 -2.68 -3.69 0.67
C VAL A 86 -2.04 -2.39 1.15
N ARG A 87 -1.41 -2.42 2.33
CA ARG A 87 -0.54 -1.34 2.80
C ARG A 87 0.90 -1.69 2.43
N LEU A 88 1.36 -1.13 1.32
CA LEU A 88 2.72 -1.33 0.81
C LEU A 88 3.66 -0.30 1.45
N LYS A 89 4.66 -0.78 2.18
CA LYS A 89 5.64 0.03 2.91
C LYS A 89 7.03 -0.16 2.33
N GLY A 90 7.80 0.90 2.17
CA GLY A 90 9.22 0.77 1.80
C GLY A 90 10.05 0.16 2.94
N GLY A 91 11.07 -0.62 2.57
CA GLY A 91 11.94 -1.36 3.49
C GLY A 91 11.45 -2.78 3.84
N ASP A 92 12.05 -3.34 4.90
CA ASP A 92 11.61 -4.48 5.71
C ASP A 92 11.83 -4.12 7.19
#